data_AF-A0A098BEJ6-F1
#
_entry.id   AF-A0A098BEJ6-F1
#
_cell.length_a   1.000
_cell.length_b   1.000
_cell.length_c   1.000
_cell.angle_alpha   90.00
_cell.angle_beta   90.00
_cell.angle_gamma   90.00
#
_symmetry.space_group_name_H-M   'P 1'
#
loop_
_entity.id
_entity.type
_entity.pdbx_description
1 polymer ?
#
loop_
_entity_poly.entity_id
_entity_poly.type
_entity_poly.pdbx_seq_one_letter_code
_entity_poly.pdbx_strand_id
1 'polypeptide(L)'
;MQVQYTALRFGETLFLQGLRPSIGSVADAYDNALAETTIGLYKAECIADDSPFRKGPLRTIGDVEEATSAWVHWYNTGRLMHRLGRIPPAEYEAKYYAEHRADRPVAHK
;
A
#
# COMPACT_ATOMS: atom_id res chain seq x y z
N MET A 1 8.82 -10.58 -14.96
CA MET A 1 8.13 -9.32 -15.31
C MET A 1 6.63 -9.61 -15.31
N GLN A 2 5.87 -9.09 -14.34
CA GLN A 2 4.42 -9.32 -14.28
C GLN A 2 3.74 -8.55 -15.43
N VAL A 3 3.03 -9.26 -16.30
CA VAL A 3 2.45 -8.78 -17.57
C VAL A 3 1.32 -7.75 -17.37
N GLN A 4 0.86 -7.52 -16.13
CA GLN A 4 -0.20 -6.58 -15.80
C GLN A 4 0.27 -5.11 -15.72
N TYR A 5 1.55 -4.85 -15.43
CA TYR A 5 2.11 -3.49 -15.36
C TYR A 5 2.46 -2.89 -16.74
N THR A 6 2.35 -3.68 -17.81
CA THR A 6 2.66 -3.27 -19.19
C THR A 6 1.41 -2.95 -20.03
N ALA A 7 0.21 -3.01 -19.44
CA ALA A 7 -1.01 -2.68 -20.17
C ALA A 7 -1.12 -1.16 -20.38
N LEU A 8 -1.17 -0.72 -21.65
CA LEU A 8 -1.38 0.66 -22.12
C LEU A 8 -2.40 1.48 -21.31
N ARG A 9 -3.44 0.82 -20.79
CA ARG A 9 -4.52 1.42 -19.97
C ARG A 9 -4.04 2.00 -18.62
N PHE A 10 -3.00 1.42 -18.03
CA PHE A 10 -2.41 1.92 -16.79
C PHE A 10 -1.65 3.23 -17.02
N GLY A 11 -0.94 3.35 -18.14
CA GLY A 11 -0.23 4.57 -18.54
C GLY A 11 -1.16 5.74 -18.88
N GLU A 12 -2.28 5.48 -19.55
CA GLU A 12 -3.28 6.51 -19.89
C GLU A 12 -3.94 7.12 -18.64
N THR A 13 -4.25 6.29 -17.63
CA THR A 13 -4.87 6.76 -16.37
C THR A 13 -3.90 7.59 -15.53
N LEU A 14 -2.62 7.19 -15.48
CA LEU A 14 -1.56 7.95 -14.80
C LEU A 14 -1.34 9.33 -15.42
N PHE A 15 -1.33 9.41 -16.76
CA PHE A 15 -1.17 10.68 -17.48
C PHE A 15 -2.33 11.64 -17.24
N LEU A 16 -3.57 11.13 -17.20
CA LEU A 16 -4.77 11.93 -16.92
C LEU A 16 -4.82 12.47 -15.48
N GLN A 17 -4.19 11.80 -14.51
CA GLN A 17 -4.12 12.25 -13.12
C GLN A 17 -2.86 13.05 -12.77
N GLY A 18 -2.02 13.38 -13.75
CA GLY A 18 -0.77 14.13 -13.53
C GLY A 18 0.28 13.36 -12.72
N LEU A 19 0.12 12.04 -12.59
CA LEU A 19 1.03 11.16 -11.90
C LEU A 19 2.11 10.71 -12.88
N ARG A 20 3.38 11.05 -12.60
CA ARG A 20 4.51 10.56 -13.40
C ARG A 20 4.65 9.04 -13.20
N PRO A 21 4.52 8.21 -14.25
CA PRO A 21 4.86 6.80 -14.14
C PRO A 21 6.37 6.68 -13.91
N SER A 22 6.79 6.39 -12.68
CA SER A 22 8.10 5.81 -12.45
C SER A 22 7.99 4.31 -12.74
N ILE A 23 7.92 3.95 -14.02
CA ILE A 23 8.26 2.59 -14.41
C ILE A 23 9.77 2.54 -14.29
N GLY A 24 10.23 2.07 -13.11
CA GLY A 24 11.64 1.88 -12.85
C GLY A 24 12.29 1.20 -14.05
N SER A 25 13.45 1.71 -14.46
CA SER A 25 14.32 1.02 -15.42
C SER A 25 14.37 -0.46 -15.05
N VAL A 26 14.25 -1.32 -16.07
CA VAL A 26 14.31 -2.77 -15.93
C VAL A 26 15.31 -3.16 -14.84
N ALA A 27 14.80 -3.75 -13.75
CA ALA A 27 15.55 -4.26 -12.60
C ALA A 27 16.02 -3.27 -11.51
N ASP A 28 15.20 -2.28 -11.11
CA ASP A 28 15.37 -1.70 -9.76
C ASP A 28 14.52 -2.48 -8.73
N ALA A 29 15.16 -3.44 -8.07
CA ALA A 29 14.51 -4.39 -7.17
C ALA A 29 13.90 -3.72 -5.91
N TYR A 30 14.22 -2.46 -5.62
CA TYR A 30 13.80 -1.78 -4.40
C TYR A 30 12.30 -1.40 -4.39
N ASP A 31 11.75 -0.92 -5.50
CA ASP A 31 10.33 -0.54 -5.60
C ASP A 31 9.43 -1.76 -5.40
N ASN A 32 9.80 -2.87 -6.04
CA ASN A 32 9.04 -4.12 -5.93
C ASN A 32 9.33 -4.86 -4.62
N ALA A 33 10.51 -4.73 -4.01
CA ALA A 33 10.82 -5.39 -2.73
C ALA A 33 9.89 -4.93 -1.60
N LEU A 34 9.51 -3.65 -1.56
CA LEU A 34 8.54 -3.14 -0.58
C LEU A 34 7.14 -3.74 -0.83
N ALA A 35 6.71 -3.78 -2.09
CA ALA A 35 5.45 -4.39 -2.48
C ALA A 35 5.44 -5.90 -2.19
N GLU A 36 6.53 -6.60 -2.49
CA GLU A 36 6.72 -8.03 -2.24
C GLU A 36 6.75 -8.36 -0.74
N THR A 37 7.37 -7.51 0.07
CA THR A 37 7.33 -7.66 1.54
C THR A 37 5.91 -7.47 2.04
N THR A 38 5.19 -6.47 1.54
CA THR A 38 3.81 -6.18 1.94
C THR A 38 2.86 -7.30 1.54
N ILE A 39 2.98 -7.86 0.33
CA ILE A 39 2.16 -9.00 -0.09
C ILE A 39 2.51 -10.28 0.68
N GLY A 40 3.78 -10.46 1.07
CA GLY A 40 4.20 -11.54 1.97
C GLY A 40 3.52 -11.44 3.33
N LEU A 41 3.53 -10.25 3.94
CA LEU A 41 2.83 -9.96 5.19
C LEU A 41 1.33 -10.18 5.07
N TYR A 42 0.71 -9.69 3.99
CA TYR A 42 -0.71 -9.91 3.73
C TYR A 42 -1.08 -11.40 3.69
N LYS A 43 -0.31 -12.22 2.98
CA LYS A 43 -0.58 -13.66 2.91
C LYS A 43 -0.43 -14.34 4.29
N ALA A 44 0.59 -13.94 5.06
CA ALA A 44 0.86 -14.52 6.37
C ALA A 44 -0.16 -14.08 7.44
N GLU A 45 -0.61 -12.83 7.41
CA GLU A 45 -1.45 -12.26 8.47
C GLU A 45 -2.94 -12.30 8.14
N CYS A 46 -3.32 -12.07 6.88
CA CYS A 46 -4.71 -12.01 6.45
C CYS A 46 -5.25 -13.38 5.99
N ILE A 47 -4.46 -14.13 5.21
CA ILE A 47 -4.92 -15.33 4.50
C ILE A 47 -4.61 -16.63 5.26
N ALA A 48 -3.61 -16.66 6.13
CA ALA A 48 -3.26 -17.87 6.90
C ALA A 48 -4.46 -18.44 7.68
N ASP A 49 -4.48 -19.75 7.91
CA ASP A 49 -5.63 -20.45 8.51
C ASP A 49 -5.97 -20.00 9.93
N ASP A 50 -4.97 -19.51 10.67
CA ASP A 50 -5.06 -18.96 12.02
C ASP A 50 -5.24 -17.43 12.05
N SER A 51 -5.46 -16.81 10.88
CA SER A 51 -5.64 -15.35 10.76
C SER A 51 -6.81 -14.84 11.61
N PRO A 52 -6.62 -13.79 12.43
CA PRO A 52 -7.69 -13.15 13.18
C PRO A 52 -8.68 -12.39 12.28
N PHE A 53 -8.33 -12.16 11.00
CA PHE A 53 -9.18 -11.50 10.02
C PHE A 53 -10.15 -12.47 9.34
N ARG A 54 -9.96 -13.79 9.53
CA ARG A 54 -10.85 -14.82 8.99
C ARG A 54 -11.95 -15.15 9.98
N LYS A 55 -13.19 -15.18 9.50
CA LYS A 55 -14.34 -15.71 10.26
C LYS A 55 -14.55 -17.22 10.09
N GLY A 56 -13.73 -17.85 9.25
CA GLY A 56 -13.80 -19.26 8.89
C GLY A 56 -12.97 -19.58 7.63
N PRO A 57 -13.19 -20.74 6.99
CA PRO A 57 -12.59 -21.06 5.71
C PRO A 57 -13.00 -20.05 4.63
N LEU A 58 -12.03 -19.57 3.86
CA LEU A 58 -12.27 -18.68 2.70
C LEU A 58 -12.80 -19.53 1.55
N ARG A 59 -14.09 -19.43 1.24
CA ARG A 59 -14.76 -20.24 0.19
C ARG A 59 -15.22 -19.41 -1.00
N THR A 60 -15.44 -18.12 -0.78
CA THR A 60 -15.98 -17.18 -1.77
C THR A 60 -15.08 -15.97 -1.90
N ILE A 61 -15.26 -15.20 -2.97
CA ILE A 61 -14.57 -13.92 -3.16
C ILE A 61 -14.94 -12.95 -2.02
N GLY A 62 -16.20 -12.94 -1.58
CA GLY A 62 -16.66 -12.08 -0.49
C GLY A 62 -15.93 -12.34 0.84
N ASP A 63 -15.60 -13.60 1.15
CA ASP A 63 -14.82 -13.94 2.34
C ASP A 63 -13.42 -13.32 2.29
N VAL A 64 -12.81 -13.32 1.10
CA VAL A 64 -11.49 -12.73 0.88
C VAL A 64 -11.58 -11.21 0.94
N GLU A 65 -12.57 -10.59 0.31
CA GLU A 65 -12.78 -9.14 0.31
C GLU A 65 -13.00 -8.60 1.72
N GLU A 66 -13.80 -9.29 2.53
CA GLU A 66 -14.05 -8.90 3.92
C GLU A 66 -12.77 -8.99 4.77
N ALA A 67 -12.07 -10.13 4.71
CA ALA A 67 -10.81 -10.30 5.44
C ALA A 67 -9.77 -9.26 5.00
N THR A 68 -9.67 -9.00 3.69
CA THR A 68 -8.76 -8.00 3.12
C THR A 68 -9.10 -6.60 3.61
N SER A 69 -10.37 -6.21 3.60
CA SER A 69 -10.82 -4.89 4.05
C SER A 69 -10.47 -4.67 5.52
N ALA A 70 -10.74 -5.67 6.37
CA ALA A 70 -10.39 -5.63 7.79
C ALA A 70 -8.86 -5.56 8.01
N TRP A 71 -8.09 -6.35 7.27
CA TRP A 71 -6.63 -6.32 7.35
C TRP A 71 -6.05 -4.99 6.86
N VAL A 72 -6.53 -4.43 5.74
CA VAL A 72 -6.09 -3.14 5.19
C VAL A 72 -6.42 -2.01 6.16
N HIS A 73 -7.61 -2.02 6.76
CA HIS A 73 -7.97 -1.05 7.78
C HIS A 73 -6.98 -1.10 8.95
N TRP A 74 -6.82 -2.27 9.57
CA TRP A 74 -5.88 -2.44 10.68
C TRP A 74 -4.44 -2.09 10.29
N TYR A 75 -3.98 -2.47 9.10
CA TYR A 75 -2.63 -2.18 8.62
C TYR A 75 -2.35 -0.67 8.61
N ASN A 76 -3.34 0.13 8.19
CA ASN A 76 -3.16 1.57 8.08
C ASN A 76 -3.40 2.32 9.39
N THR A 77 -4.37 1.87 10.20
CA THR A 77 -4.85 2.63 11.36
C THR A 77 -4.37 2.09 12.71
N GLY A 78 -4.00 0.82 12.79
CA GLY A 78 -3.67 0.15 14.06
C GLY A 78 -2.31 -0.55 14.11
N ARG A 79 -1.67 -0.81 12.96
CA ARG A 79 -0.40 -1.53 12.90
C ARG A 79 0.76 -0.66 13.38
N LEU A 80 1.27 -0.97 14.57
CA LEU A 80 2.46 -0.30 15.09
C LEU A 80 3.72 -0.77 14.36
N MET A 81 4.41 0.14 13.69
CA MET A 81 5.66 -0.17 12.98
C MET A 81 6.86 0.42 13.71
N HIS A 82 7.80 -0.43 14.12
CA HIS A 82 9.04 0.02 14.77
C HIS A 82 9.81 1.02 13.88
N ARG A 83 9.85 0.78 12.57
CA ARG A 83 10.52 1.66 11.60
C ARG A 83 9.89 3.06 11.50
N LEU A 84 8.63 3.22 11.88
CA LEU A 84 7.92 4.50 11.86
C LEU A 84 7.89 5.17 13.24
N GLY A 85 8.62 4.65 14.23
CA GLY A 85 8.57 5.19 15.60
C GLY A 85 7.39 4.63 16.42
N ARG A 86 6.92 3.42 16.11
CA ARG A 86 5.81 2.73 16.78
C ARG A 86 4.48 3.47 16.65
N ILE A 87 4.24 4.05 15.48
CA ILE A 87 2.94 4.64 15.10
C ILE A 87 2.39 3.93 13.86
N PRO A 88 1.07 4.00 13.62
CA PRO A 88 0.45 3.50 12.39
C PRO A 88 0.91 4.26 11.13
N PRO A 89 0.90 3.62 9.95
CA PRO A 89 1.23 4.26 8.67
C PRO A 89 0.43 5.53 8.40
N ALA A 90 -0.89 5.53 8.68
CA ALA A 90 -1.72 6.71 8.45
C ALA A 90 -1.31 7.91 9.33
N GLU A 91 -0.90 7.65 10.57
CA GLU A 91 -0.40 8.72 11.45
C GLU A 91 0.97 9.24 10.99
N TYR A 92 1.85 8.34 10.54
CA TYR A 92 3.15 8.73 10.00
C TYR A 92 2.99 9.60 8.74
N GLU A 93 2.13 9.19 7.81
CA GLU A 93 1.83 9.96 6.60
C GLU A 93 1.21 11.32 6.91
N ALA A 94 0.27 11.38 7.87
CA ALA A 94 -0.33 12.64 8.30
C ALA A 94 0.71 13.61 8.89
N LYS A 95 1.65 13.11 9.71
CA LYS A 95 2.76 13.91 10.26
C LYS A 95 3.71 14.39 9.16
N TYR A 96 4.12 13.49 8.27
CA TYR A 96 4.99 13.81 7.13
C TYR A 96 4.41 14.94 6.27
N TYR A 97 3.12 14.87 5.91
CA TYR A 97 2.49 15.94 5.14
C TYR A 97 2.26 17.22 5.94
N ALA A 98 2.04 17.15 7.25
CA ALA A 98 1.95 18.35 8.08
C ALA A 98 3.29 19.11 8.13
N GLU A 99 4.39 18.39 8.29
CA GLU A 99 5.76 18.94 8.31
C GLU A 99 6.16 19.47 6.92
N HIS A 100 5.92 18.72 5.84
CA HIS A 100 6.30 19.15 4.49
C HIS A 100 5.33 20.13 3.82
N ARG A 101 4.09 20.27 4.30
CA ARG A 101 3.24 21.42 3.92
C ARG A 101 3.71 22.72 4.58
N ALA A 102 4.32 22.66 5.76
CA ALA A 102 4.90 23.82 6.41
C ALA A 102 6.16 24.33 5.68
N ASP A 103 6.90 23.42 5.01
CA ASP A 103 8.12 23.74 4.25
C ASP A 103 7.90 24.16 2.78
N ARG A 104 6.66 24.17 2.28
CA ARG A 104 6.34 24.79 0.98
C ARG A 104 6.01 26.26 1.22
N PRO A 105 6.92 27.23 0.95
CA PRO A 105 6.48 28.62 0.86
C PRO A 105 5.41 28.65 -0.23
N VAL A 106 4.26 29.20 0.13
CA VAL A 106 3.15 29.43 -0.78
C VAL A 106 3.68 30.37 -1.86
N ALA A 107 4.11 29.81 -2.99
CA ALA A 107 4.52 30.59 -4.14
C ALA A 107 3.26 31.23 -4.74
N HIS A 108 2.90 32.38 -4.19
CA HIS A 108 2.00 33.34 -4.77
C HIS A 108 2.71 33.98 -5.96
N LYS A 109 2.18 33.77 -7.17
CA LYS A 109 1.93 34.81 -8.18
C LYS A 109 1.20 34.23 -9.38
#